data_AF-A0A8K0PJX7-F1
#
_entry.id   AF-A0A8K0PJX7-F1
#
_cell.length_a   1.000
_cell.length_b   1.000
_cell.length_c   1.000
_cell.angle_alpha   90.00
_cell.angle_beta   90.00
_cell.angle_gamma   90.00
#
_symmetry.space_group_name_H-M   'P 1'
#
loop_
_entity.id
_entity.type
_entity.pdbx_description
1 polymer ?
#
loop_
_entity_poly.entity_id
_entity_poly.type
_entity_poly.pdbx_seq_one_letter_code
_entity_poly.pdbx_strand_id
1 'polypeptide(L)'
;MASTTPSQSISTTTIVLASIGTLTALTLGYAAYFDYRRRNDASFRRSLKAAQKKVSKQEKISAISAEKERAQRIRAAVDEANAEGFPTDPEKTETYFMQEVERGETMTSDGSDPVDAALCFYRALKVYPQPRELISIYDKTVSKPILDILAEMIAIDSSTPVGSSRASDAGSATVE
;
A
#
# COMPACT_ATOMS: atom_id res chain seq x y z
N MET A 1 17.14 68.40 65.81
CA MET A 1 16.88 66.95 65.84
C MET A 1 16.68 66.49 64.40
N ALA A 2 17.67 65.83 63.80
CA ALA A 2 17.58 65.37 62.42
C ALA A 2 17.07 63.92 62.43
N SER A 3 15.84 63.72 62.01
CA SER A 3 15.22 62.41 61.79
C SER A 3 15.83 61.78 60.53
N THR A 4 16.70 60.79 60.69
CA THR A 4 17.21 59.99 59.57
C THR A 4 16.18 58.93 59.18
N THR A 5 15.51 59.15 58.05
CA THR A 5 14.69 58.12 57.39
C THR A 5 15.62 57.07 56.78
N PRO A 6 15.41 55.76 57.01
CA PRO A 6 16.20 54.72 56.35
C PRO A 6 15.80 54.66 54.87
N SER A 7 16.70 55.05 53.97
CA SER A 7 16.59 54.77 52.54
C SER A 7 16.83 53.27 52.33
N GLN A 8 15.77 52.47 52.21
CA GLN A 8 15.91 51.07 51.80
C GLN A 8 16.31 51.03 50.32
N SER A 9 17.58 50.72 50.04
CA SER A 9 18.04 50.42 48.69
C SER A 9 17.51 49.05 48.26
N ILE A 10 16.69 49.02 47.21
CA ILE A 10 16.18 47.77 46.64
C ILE A 10 17.36 46.98 46.06
N SER A 11 17.56 45.75 46.52
CA SER A 11 18.63 44.87 46.04
C SER A 11 18.36 44.43 44.61
N THR A 12 19.40 44.47 43.77
CA THR A 12 19.34 43.99 42.37
C THR A 12 18.88 42.54 42.29
N THR A 13 19.26 41.71 43.27
CA THR A 13 18.80 40.32 43.39
C THR A 13 17.28 40.22 43.54
N THR A 14 16.65 41.13 44.29
CA THR A 14 15.19 41.17 44.46
C THR A 14 14.49 41.54 43.15
N ILE A 15 15.07 42.48 42.39
CA ILE A 15 14.54 42.87 41.07
C ILE A 15 14.66 41.70 40.09
N VAL A 16 15.80 41.02 40.05
CA VAL A 16 16.02 39.84 39.19
C VAL A 16 15.06 38.71 39.56
N LEU A 17 14.92 38.36 40.84
CA LEU A 17 13.99 37.32 41.27
C LEU A 17 12.53 37.65 40.91
N ALA A 18 12.11 38.90 41.14
CA ALA A 18 10.77 39.34 40.81
C ALA A 18 10.51 39.31 39.29
N SER A 19 11.49 39.69 38.48
CA SER A 19 11.38 39.65 37.02
C SER A 19 11.28 38.21 36.48
N ILE A 20 12.06 37.27 37.02
CA ILE A 20 12.00 35.86 36.64
C ILE A 20 10.67 35.23 37.08
N GLY A 21 10.22 35.51 38.31
CA GLY A 21 8.94 35.03 38.82
C GLY A 21 7.74 35.52 38.01
N THR A 22 7.76 36.78 37.58
CA THR A 22 6.68 37.34 36.74
C THR A 22 6.69 36.78 35.33
N LEU A 23 7.86 36.64 34.69
CA LEU A 23 7.98 36.02 33.37
C LEU A 23 7.52 34.56 33.37
N THR A 24 7.92 33.78 34.37
CA THR A 24 7.52 32.38 34.50
C THR A 24 6.02 32.24 34.75
N ALA A 25 5.43 33.07 35.60
CA ALA A 25 3.98 33.06 35.82
C ALA A 25 3.19 33.43 34.56
N LEU A 26 3.63 34.44 33.80
CA LEU A 26 2.98 34.87 32.57
C LEU A 26 3.06 33.80 31.47
N THR A 27 4.22 33.16 31.32
CA THR A 27 4.41 32.10 30.32
C THR A 27 3.56 30.87 30.64
N LEU A 28 3.54 30.42 31.90
CA LEU A 28 2.68 29.30 32.32
C LEU A 28 1.20 29.64 32.21
N GLY A 29 0.80 30.85 32.62
CA GLY A 29 -0.57 31.34 32.49
C GLY A 29 -1.03 31.39 31.02
N TYR A 30 -0.18 31.91 30.13
CA TYR A 30 -0.46 31.94 28.70
C TYR A 30 -0.53 30.54 28.10
N ALA A 31 0.37 29.62 28.49
CA ALA A 31 0.34 28.24 28.03
C ALA A 31 -0.96 27.53 28.44
N ALA A 32 -1.41 27.72 29.68
CA ALA A 32 -2.69 27.18 30.16
C ALA A 32 -3.89 27.79 29.43
N TYR A 33 -3.91 29.11 29.23
CA TYR A 33 -4.94 29.79 28.43
C TYR A 33 -4.96 29.30 26.98
N PHE A 34 -3.79 29.16 26.37
CA PHE A 34 -3.65 28.72 24.99
C PHE A 34 -4.15 27.29 24.81
N ASP A 35 -3.81 26.35 25.72
CA ASP A 35 -4.32 24.99 25.66
C ASP A 35 -5.84 24.94 25.90
N TYR A 36 -6.37 25.76 26.83
CA TYR A 36 -7.82 25.90 27.03
C TYR A 36 -8.53 26.42 25.78
N ARG A 37 -8.01 27.48 25.15
CA ARG A 37 -8.57 28.05 23.91
C ARG A 37 -8.51 27.04 22.76
N ARG A 38 -7.40 26.31 22.62
CA ARG A 38 -7.24 25.26 21.59
C ARG A 38 -8.27 24.13 21.76
N ARG A 39 -8.55 23.70 23.00
CA ARG A 39 -9.50 22.59 23.26
C ARG A 39 -10.97 23.01 23.10
N ASN A 40 -11.30 24.27 23.37
CA ASN A 40 -12.67 24.78 23.35
C ASN A 40 -13.08 25.48 22.03
N ASP A 41 -12.16 25.65 21.07
CA ASP A 41 -12.49 26.23 19.78
C ASP A 41 -13.19 25.21 18.85
N ALA A 42 -14.44 25.50 18.50
CA ALA A 42 -15.24 24.68 17.60
C ALA A 42 -14.68 24.63 16.18
N SER A 43 -14.03 25.70 15.71
CA SER A 43 -13.44 25.79 14.37
C SER A 43 -12.22 24.86 14.23
N PHE A 44 -11.38 24.78 15.26
CA PHE A 44 -10.22 23.89 15.32
C PHE A 44 -10.62 22.41 15.31
N ARG A 45 -11.65 22.04 16.07
CA ARG A 45 -12.20 20.67 16.03
C ARG A 45 -12.75 20.30 14.65
N ARG A 46 -13.40 21.25 13.97
CA ARG A 46 -13.91 21.05 12.60
C ARG A 46 -12.77 20.88 11.60
N SER A 47 -11.70 21.67 11.70
CA SER A 47 -10.54 21.55 10.80
C SER A 47 -9.80 20.23 11.00
N LEU A 48 -9.62 19.76 12.24
CA LEU A 48 -9.04 18.44 12.53
C LEU A 48 -9.87 17.30 11.94
N LYS A 49 -11.19 17.32 12.13
CA LYS A 49 -12.10 16.32 11.52
C LYS A 49 -12.05 16.36 9.99
N ALA A 50 -12.01 17.55 9.41
CA ALA A 50 -11.89 17.70 7.96
C ALA A 50 -10.55 17.18 7.44
N ALA A 51 -9.44 17.44 8.14
CA ALA A 51 -8.12 16.93 7.81
C ALA A 51 -8.09 15.39 7.88
N GLN A 52 -8.59 14.79 8.97
CA GLN A 52 -8.67 13.34 9.11
C GLN A 52 -9.54 12.69 8.02
N LYS A 53 -10.67 13.32 7.67
CA LYS A 53 -11.53 12.86 6.57
C LYS A 53 -10.81 12.95 5.22
N LYS A 54 -9.96 13.96 5.01
CA LYS A 54 -9.17 14.09 3.78
C LYS A 54 -8.08 13.02 3.70
N VAL A 55 -7.35 12.78 4.79
CA VAL A 55 -6.31 11.72 4.84
C VAL A 55 -6.93 10.35 4.58
N SER A 56 -7.98 9.97 5.31
CA SER A 56 -8.66 8.68 5.09
C SER A 56 -9.28 8.54 3.69
N LYS A 57 -9.80 9.63 3.09
CA LYS A 57 -10.25 9.61 1.69
C LYS A 57 -9.07 9.44 0.72
N GLN A 58 -7.96 10.13 0.98
CA GLN A 58 -6.78 10.06 0.15
C GLN A 58 -6.18 8.65 0.18
N GLU A 59 -6.10 8.03 1.35
CA GLU A 59 -5.66 6.63 1.51
C GLU A 59 -6.54 5.66 0.73
N LYS A 60 -7.86 5.84 0.78
CA LYS A 60 -8.80 5.02 -0.01
C LYS A 60 -8.64 5.25 -1.51
N ILE A 61 -8.50 6.50 -1.94
CA ILE A 61 -8.30 6.83 -3.36
C ILE A 61 -6.96 6.28 -3.84
N SER A 62 -5.89 6.38 -3.05
CA SER A 62 -4.57 5.83 -3.39
C SER A 62 -4.56 4.31 -3.42
N ALA A 63 -5.29 3.64 -2.53
CA ALA A 63 -5.43 2.19 -2.56
C ALA A 63 -6.16 1.73 -3.83
N ILE A 64 -7.28 2.38 -4.16
CA ILE A 64 -8.05 2.09 -5.38
C ILE A 64 -7.23 2.42 -6.64
N SER A 65 -6.46 3.51 -6.63
CA SER A 65 -5.61 3.86 -7.78
C SER A 65 -4.46 2.86 -7.95
N ALA A 66 -3.80 2.45 -6.85
CA ALA A 66 -2.75 1.45 -6.89
C ALA A 66 -3.25 0.09 -7.40
N GLU A 67 -4.45 -0.32 -6.99
CA GLU A 67 -5.08 -1.54 -7.49
C GLU A 67 -5.38 -1.44 -8.99
N LYS A 68 -5.93 -0.31 -9.45
CA LYS A 68 -6.18 -0.06 -10.87
C LYS A 68 -4.90 -0.02 -11.70
N GLU A 69 -3.86 0.63 -11.19
CA GLU A 69 -2.55 0.70 -11.85
C GLU A 69 -1.94 -0.70 -11.96
N ARG A 70 -2.04 -1.52 -10.91
CA ARG A 70 -1.60 -2.92 -10.95
C ARG A 70 -2.35 -3.72 -12.00
N ALA A 71 -3.69 -3.64 -12.02
CA ALA A 71 -4.51 -4.32 -13.03
C ALA A 71 -4.19 -3.84 -14.46
N GLN A 72 -3.91 -2.54 -14.64
CA GLN A 72 -3.47 -2.00 -15.93
C GLN A 72 -2.10 -2.53 -16.36
N ARG A 73 -1.14 -2.64 -15.43
CA ARG A 73 0.17 -3.24 -15.71
C ARG A 73 0.03 -4.71 -16.11
N ILE A 74 -0.79 -5.48 -15.38
CA ILE A 74 -1.06 -6.89 -15.69
C ILE A 74 -1.63 -7.00 -17.12
N ARG A 75 -2.63 -6.19 -17.46
CA ARG A 75 -3.22 -6.18 -18.81
C ARG A 75 -2.19 -5.82 -19.89
N ALA A 76 -1.44 -4.75 -19.70
CA ALA A 76 -0.43 -4.31 -20.65
C ALA A 76 0.64 -5.39 -20.89
N ALA A 77 1.11 -6.04 -19.83
CA ALA A 77 2.09 -7.11 -19.91
C ALA A 77 1.56 -8.35 -20.66
N VAL A 78 0.29 -8.71 -20.44
CA VAL A 78 -0.37 -9.81 -21.16
C VAL A 78 -0.58 -9.46 -22.63
N ASP A 79 -1.03 -8.23 -22.93
CA ASP A 79 -1.22 -7.76 -24.32
C ASP A 79 0.11 -7.74 -25.08
N GLU A 80 1.19 -7.30 -24.43
CA GLU A 80 2.55 -7.32 -24.98
C GLU A 80 3.03 -8.74 -25.26
N ALA A 81 2.89 -9.65 -24.29
CA ALA A 81 3.26 -11.05 -24.48
C ALA A 81 2.46 -11.74 -25.60
N ASN A 82 1.19 -11.38 -25.77
CA ASN A 82 0.37 -11.88 -26.87
C ASN A 82 0.77 -11.27 -28.24
N ALA A 83 1.24 -10.02 -28.24
CA ALA A 83 1.70 -9.33 -29.45
C ALA A 83 3.09 -9.82 -29.92
N GLU A 84 3.99 -10.18 -28.99
CA GLU A 84 5.28 -10.82 -29.29
C GLU A 84 5.11 -12.16 -30.02
N GLY A 85 4.02 -12.87 -29.72
CA GLY A 85 3.72 -14.17 -30.28
C GLY A 85 4.57 -15.29 -29.66
N PHE A 86 4.19 -16.53 -29.93
CA PHE A 86 4.78 -17.71 -29.30
C PHE A 86 5.42 -18.65 -30.34
N PRO A 87 6.56 -19.30 -30.03
CA PRO A 87 7.15 -20.31 -30.91
C PRO A 87 6.17 -21.45 -31.18
N THR A 88 5.98 -21.79 -32.45
CA THR A 88 5.08 -22.89 -32.89
C THR A 88 5.83 -24.20 -33.21
N ASP A 89 7.16 -24.13 -33.27
CA ASP A 89 8.05 -25.24 -33.60
C ASP A 89 8.35 -26.06 -32.33
N PRO A 90 8.06 -27.37 -32.27
CA PRO A 90 8.13 -28.17 -31.04
C PRO A 90 9.47 -28.09 -30.30
N GLU A 91 10.60 -28.09 -31.02
CA GLU A 91 11.94 -27.98 -30.40
C GLU A 91 12.15 -26.59 -29.76
N LYS A 92 11.63 -25.53 -30.39
CA LYS A 92 11.74 -24.16 -29.87
C LYS A 92 10.74 -23.88 -28.77
N THR A 93 9.58 -24.54 -28.81
CA THR A 93 8.55 -24.47 -27.78
C THR A 93 9.04 -25.09 -26.48
N GLU A 94 9.70 -26.26 -26.52
CA GLU A 94 10.25 -26.89 -25.32
C GLU A 94 11.35 -26.04 -24.67
N THR A 95 12.27 -25.51 -25.48
CA THR A 95 13.35 -24.65 -24.97
C THR A 95 12.81 -23.34 -24.39
N TYR A 96 11.85 -22.69 -25.07
CA TYR A 96 11.18 -21.49 -24.57
C TYR A 96 10.43 -21.77 -23.26
N PHE A 97 9.71 -22.89 -23.17
CA PHE A 97 9.01 -23.30 -21.96
C PHE A 97 9.97 -23.43 -20.77
N MET A 98 11.08 -24.16 -20.94
CA MET A 98 12.05 -24.38 -19.86
C MET A 98 12.66 -23.06 -19.40
N GLN A 99 12.99 -22.16 -20.35
CA GLN A 99 13.56 -20.85 -20.05
C GLN A 99 12.59 -19.96 -19.26
N GLU A 100 11.31 -19.92 -19.65
CA GLU A 100 10.30 -19.11 -18.95
C GLU A 100 9.99 -19.68 -17.56
N VAL A 101 9.97 -21.01 -17.39
CA VAL A 101 9.79 -21.63 -16.06
C VAL A 101 10.99 -21.32 -15.15
N GLU A 102 12.22 -21.51 -15.62
CA GLU A 102 13.43 -21.19 -14.85
C GLU A 102 13.46 -19.71 -14.45
N ARG A 103 13.11 -18.81 -15.38
CA ARG A 103 13.02 -17.36 -15.12
C ARG A 103 11.95 -17.04 -14.08
N GLY A 104 10.76 -17.65 -14.19
CA GLY A 104 9.67 -17.47 -13.23
C GLY A 104 10.02 -17.96 -11.82
N GLU A 105 10.70 -19.11 -11.71
CA GLU A 105 11.19 -19.67 -10.44
C GLU A 105 12.29 -18.82 -9.81
N THR A 106 13.21 -18.29 -10.63
CA THR A 106 14.25 -17.37 -10.18
C THR A 106 13.65 -16.08 -9.63
N MET A 107 12.71 -15.45 -10.36
CA MET A 107 12.01 -14.24 -9.91
C MET A 107 11.20 -14.47 -8.62
N THR A 108 10.62 -15.66 -8.47
CA THR A 108 9.91 -16.06 -7.25
C THR A 108 10.87 -16.20 -6.06
N SER A 109 12.07 -16.73 -6.29
CA SER A 109 13.10 -16.93 -5.26
C SER A 109 13.79 -15.63 -4.83
N ASP A 110 14.03 -14.74 -5.79
CA ASP A 110 14.69 -13.44 -5.56
C ASP A 110 13.76 -12.41 -4.87
N GLY A 111 12.46 -12.71 -4.77
CA GLY A 111 11.46 -11.78 -4.25
C GLY A 111 11.20 -10.59 -5.18
N SER A 112 11.39 -10.79 -6.48
CA SER A 112 11.10 -9.81 -7.53
C SER A 112 9.60 -9.52 -7.63
N ASP A 113 9.19 -8.60 -8.52
CA ASP A 113 7.77 -8.27 -8.70
C ASP A 113 6.96 -9.53 -9.02
N PRO A 114 5.94 -9.89 -8.20
CA PRO A 114 5.13 -11.07 -8.44
C PRO A 114 4.34 -11.01 -9.75
N VAL A 115 4.16 -9.82 -10.33
CA VAL A 115 3.56 -9.67 -11.68
C VAL A 115 4.48 -10.23 -12.76
N ASP A 116 5.79 -9.96 -12.70
CA ASP A 116 6.75 -10.43 -13.69
C ASP A 116 6.96 -11.95 -13.61
N ALA A 117 6.97 -12.50 -12.38
CA ALA A 117 7.02 -13.94 -12.17
C ALA A 117 5.77 -14.63 -12.76
N ALA A 118 4.57 -14.08 -12.51
CA ALA A 118 3.32 -14.60 -13.08
C ALA A 118 3.30 -14.52 -14.61
N LEU A 119 3.90 -13.49 -15.21
CA LEU A 119 4.01 -13.35 -16.66
C LEU A 119 4.82 -14.48 -17.29
N CYS A 120 5.91 -14.89 -16.65
CA CYS A 120 6.74 -16.01 -17.11
C CYS A 120 5.95 -17.34 -17.11
N PHE A 121 5.20 -17.60 -16.02
CA PHE A 121 4.33 -18.77 -15.94
C PHE A 121 3.16 -18.73 -16.94
N TYR A 122 2.61 -17.54 -17.22
CA TYR A 122 1.59 -17.34 -18.25
C TYR A 122 2.12 -17.68 -19.66
N ARG A 123 3.34 -17.23 -19.99
CA ARG A 123 4.02 -17.54 -21.25
C ARG A 123 4.27 -19.05 -21.39
N ALA A 124 4.72 -19.70 -20.31
CA ALA A 124 4.89 -21.15 -20.26
C ALA A 124 3.58 -21.91 -20.50
N LEU A 125 2.46 -21.44 -19.93
CA LEU A 125 1.14 -22.05 -20.14
C LEU A 125 0.63 -21.95 -21.58
N LYS A 126 0.99 -20.88 -22.30
CA LYS A 126 0.57 -20.67 -23.70
C LYS A 126 1.20 -21.65 -24.68
N VAL A 127 2.42 -22.09 -24.39
CA VAL A 127 3.19 -22.98 -25.26
C VAL A 127 3.03 -24.46 -24.89
N TYR A 128 2.44 -24.74 -23.73
CA TYR A 128 2.30 -26.11 -23.23
C TYR A 128 1.08 -26.83 -23.82
N PRO A 129 1.22 -28.08 -24.30
CA PRO A 129 0.12 -28.80 -24.97
C PRO A 129 -1.04 -29.16 -24.03
N GLN A 130 -0.80 -29.31 -22.72
CA GLN A 130 -1.81 -29.69 -21.72
C GLN A 130 -1.86 -28.72 -20.53
N PRO A 131 -2.39 -27.48 -20.71
CA PRO A 131 -2.29 -26.43 -19.69
C PRO A 131 -2.98 -26.79 -18.36
N ARG A 132 -3.97 -27.68 -18.37
CA ARG A 132 -4.66 -28.16 -17.15
C ARG A 132 -3.74 -28.94 -16.22
N GLU A 133 -2.84 -29.76 -16.76
CA GLU A 133 -1.88 -30.52 -15.96
C GLU A 133 -0.86 -29.58 -15.33
N LEU A 134 -0.33 -28.65 -16.13
CA LEU A 134 0.66 -27.68 -15.66
C LEU A 134 0.13 -26.78 -14.54
N ILE A 135 -1.13 -26.34 -14.62
CA ILE A 135 -1.79 -25.59 -13.54
C ILE A 135 -1.84 -26.40 -12.23
N SER A 136 -2.10 -27.71 -12.31
CA SER A 136 -2.15 -28.57 -11.12
C SER A 136 -0.79 -28.75 -10.45
N ILE A 137 0.30 -28.61 -11.21
CA ILE A 137 1.67 -28.60 -10.69
C ILE A 137 1.95 -27.26 -10.03
N TYR A 138 1.62 -26.14 -10.69
CA TYR A 138 1.81 -24.80 -10.13
C TYR A 138 1.01 -24.57 -8.84
N ASP A 139 -0.20 -25.13 -8.72
CA ASP A 139 -1.00 -25.05 -7.48
C ASP A 139 -0.28 -25.68 -6.27
N LYS A 140 0.67 -26.60 -6.51
CA LYS A 140 1.45 -27.29 -5.47
C LYS A 140 2.82 -26.67 -5.25
N THR A 141 3.45 -26.11 -6.28
CA THR A 141 4.85 -25.66 -6.23
C THR A 141 5.01 -24.15 -6.11
N VAL A 142 4.04 -23.36 -6.58
CA VAL A 142 4.10 -21.89 -6.61
C VAL A 142 3.27 -21.29 -5.47
N SER A 143 3.71 -20.13 -4.97
CA SER A 143 3.00 -19.43 -3.88
C SER A 143 1.66 -18.84 -4.34
N LYS A 144 0.66 -18.80 -3.43
CA LYS A 144 -0.69 -18.27 -3.71
C LYS A 144 -0.71 -16.87 -4.35
N PRO A 145 0.09 -15.88 -3.89
CA PRO A 145 0.06 -14.54 -4.48
C PRO A 145 0.37 -14.49 -5.97
N ILE A 146 1.24 -15.38 -6.47
CA ILE A 146 1.60 -15.46 -7.89
C ILE A 146 0.50 -16.19 -8.67
N LEU A 147 -0.07 -17.25 -8.09
CA LEU A 147 -1.21 -17.97 -8.68
C LEU A 147 -2.45 -17.10 -8.85
N ASP A 148 -2.73 -16.21 -7.89
CA ASP A 148 -3.87 -15.29 -7.98
C ASP A 148 -3.68 -14.29 -9.14
N ILE A 149 -2.47 -13.77 -9.33
CA ILE A 149 -2.13 -12.89 -10.47
C ILE A 149 -2.21 -13.66 -11.78
N LEU A 150 -1.70 -14.89 -11.82
CA LEU A 150 -1.76 -15.75 -12.99
C LEU A 150 -3.21 -16.03 -13.39
N ALA A 151 -4.09 -16.28 -12.41
CA ALA A 151 -5.52 -16.43 -12.65
C ALA A 151 -6.16 -15.15 -13.21
N GLU A 152 -5.74 -13.97 -12.73
CA GLU A 152 -6.17 -12.67 -13.28
C GLU A 152 -5.71 -12.50 -14.74
N MET A 153 -4.45 -12.84 -15.06
CA MET A 153 -3.91 -12.83 -16.43
C MET A 153 -4.69 -13.75 -17.38
N ILE A 154 -5.01 -14.97 -16.92
CA ILE A 154 -5.82 -15.94 -17.67
C ILE A 154 -7.26 -15.43 -17.86
N ALA A 155 -7.84 -14.76 -16.86
CA ALA A 155 -9.18 -14.20 -16.98
C ALA A 155 -9.27 -13.01 -17.95
N ILE A 156 -8.20 -12.22 -18.05
CA ILE A 156 -8.06 -11.15 -19.05
C ILE A 156 -7.96 -11.77 -20.45
N ASP A 157 -7.18 -12.84 -20.60
CA ASP A 157 -6.99 -13.53 -21.86
C ASP A 157 -7.89 -14.75 -22.04
N SER A 158 -9.10 -14.47 -22.54
CA SER A 158 -10.09 -15.49 -22.95
C SER A 158 -9.64 -16.44 -24.06
N SER A 159 -8.49 -16.23 -24.70
CA SER A 159 -7.93 -17.16 -25.70
C SER A 159 -7.14 -18.33 -25.09
N THR A 160 -6.98 -18.37 -23.77
CA THR A 160 -6.40 -19.53 -23.08
C THR A 160 -7.41 -20.68 -22.96
N PRO A 161 -7.05 -21.95 -23.25
CA PRO A 161 -7.96 -23.11 -23.21
C PRO A 161 -8.51 -23.49 -21.82
N VAL A 162 -8.27 -22.66 -20.81
CA VAL A 162 -8.53 -22.92 -19.38
C VAL A 162 -9.90 -22.37 -18.94
N GLY A 163 -10.53 -21.53 -19.75
CA GLY A 163 -11.80 -20.88 -19.43
C GLY A 163 -12.98 -21.85 -19.36
N SER A 164 -13.28 -22.35 -18.15
CA SER A 164 -14.65 -22.56 -17.63
C SER A 164 -14.64 -23.53 -16.44
N SER A 165 -14.29 -23.08 -15.22
CA SER A 165 -14.62 -23.84 -13.99
C SER A 165 -14.46 -23.11 -12.65
N ARG A 166 -14.49 -21.76 -12.57
CA ARG A 166 -14.38 -21.08 -11.26
C ARG A 166 -15.51 -20.10 -10.92
N ALA A 167 -16.62 -20.13 -11.65
CA ALA A 167 -17.77 -19.23 -11.44
C ALA A 167 -18.94 -19.83 -10.63
N SER A 168 -18.76 -20.99 -9.96
CA SER A 168 -19.88 -21.70 -9.32
C SER A 168 -19.56 -22.14 -7.89
N ASP A 169 -19.27 -21.20 -6.99
CA ASP A 169 -19.41 -21.46 -5.54
C ASP A 169 -19.60 -20.14 -4.75
N ALA A 170 -20.69 -19.44 -5.04
CA ALA A 170 -21.12 -18.30 -4.23
C ALA A 170 -22.65 -18.18 -4.28
N GLY A 171 -23.31 -18.82 -3.31
CA GLY A 171 -24.62 -18.35 -2.84
C GLY A 171 -25.75 -19.38 -2.85
N SER A 172 -25.94 -20.07 -1.72
CA SER A 172 -27.28 -20.23 -1.13
C SER A 172 -27.18 -20.62 0.35
N ALA A 173 -26.97 -19.64 1.23
CA ALA A 173 -27.30 -19.79 2.64
C ALA A 173 -28.75 -19.29 2.82
N THR A 174 -29.71 -20.21 2.71
CA THR A 174 -31.09 -19.98 3.16
C THR A 174 -31.14 -20.14 4.67
N VAL A 175 -31.52 -19.06 5.35
CA VAL A 175 -31.93 -19.02 6.75
C VAL A 175 -33.33 -19.61 6.84
N GLU A 176 -33.49 -20.66 7.63
CA GLU A 176 -34.73 -20.96 8.36
C GLU A 176 -34.39 -21.22 9.83
#